data_AF-A0A809XGU2-F1
#
_entry.id   AF-A0A809XGU2-F1
#
_cell.length_a   1.000
_cell.length_b   1.000
_cell.length_c   1.000
_cell.angle_alpha   90.00
_cell.angle_beta   90.00
_cell.angle_gamma   90.00
#
_symmetry.space_group_name_H-M   'P 1'
#
loop_
_entity.id
_entity.type
_entity.pdbx_description
1 polymer ?
#
loop_
_entity_poly.entity_id
_entity_poly.type
_entity_poly.pdbx_seq_one_letter_code
_entity_poly.pdbx_strand_id
1 'polypeptide(L)' 'MDLGFIGLGHMGAPMARNLLKASHHLIVYNRTRSDIEALSLLWVRRETGKE' A
#
# COMPACT_ATOMS: atom_id res chain seq x y z
N MET A 1 -3.58 -9.25 11.72
CA MET A 1 -2.90 -8.07 12.30
C MET A 1 -2.62 -7.12 11.15
N ASP A 2 -3.14 -5.89 11.23
CA ASP A 2 -3.00 -4.89 10.16
C ASP A 2 -1.66 -4.15 10.26
N LEU A 3 -0.96 -4.01 9.14
CA LEU A 3 0.32 -3.30 9.03
C LEU A 3 0.10 -1.94 8.37
N GLY A 4 0.48 -0.87 9.07
CA GLY A 4 0.56 0.47 8.48
C GLY A 4 1.78 0.60 7.58
N PHE A 5 1.59 1.07 6.35
CA PHE A 5 2.66 1.22 5.35
C PHE A 5 2.58 2.61 4.70
N ILE A 6 3.63 3.40 4.83
CA ILE A 6 3.68 4.78 4.34
C ILE A 6 4.71 4.88 3.21
N GLY A 7 4.24 5.26 2.02
CA GLY A 7 5.07 5.51 0.84
C GLY A 7 5.12 4.33 -0.14
N LEU A 8 4.75 4.60 -1.39
CA LEU A 8 4.76 3.62 -2.49
C LEU A 8 5.74 4.02 -3.61
N GLY A 9 6.90 4.57 -3.23
CA GLY A 9 7.98 4.86 -4.17
C GLY A 9 8.66 3.60 -4.73
N HIS A 10 9.79 3.79 -5.42
CA HIS A 10 10.55 2.73 -6.09
C HIS A 10 10.90 1.53 -5.19
N MET A 11 11.17 1.77 -3.90
CA MET A 11 11.41 0.71 -2.90
C MET A 11 10.14 0.23 -2.20
N GLY A 12 9.20 1.14 -1.90
CA GLY A 12 8.02 0.81 -1.09
C GLY A 12 7.05 -0.10 -1.83
N ALA A 13 6.84 0.13 -3.12
CA ALA A 13 5.94 -0.66 -3.96
C ALA A 13 6.29 -2.16 -4.00
N PRO A 14 7.53 -2.61 -4.30
CA PRO A 14 7.86 -4.03 -4.28
C PRO A 14 7.78 -4.64 -2.88
N MET A 15 8.09 -3.88 -1.82
CA MET A 15 7.97 -4.36 -0.43
C MET A 15 6.51 -4.61 -0.05
N ALA A 16 5.61 -3.65 -0.35
CA ALA A 16 4.19 -3.80 -0.10
C ALA A 16 3.59 -4.99 -0.87
N ARG A 17 4.02 -5.21 -2.12
CA ARG A 17 3.63 -6.41 -2.89
C ARG A 17 4.06 -7.72 -2.24
N ASN A 18 5.27 -7.79 -1.67
CA ASN A 18 5.74 -8.99 -0.99
C ASN A 18 4.94 -9.27 0.29
N LEU A 19 4.62 -8.23 1.07
CA LEU A 19 3.77 -8.36 2.26
C LEU A 19 2.36 -8.85 1.91
N LEU A 20 1.76 -8.31 0.85
CA LEU A 20 0.45 -8.75 0.35
C LEU A 20 0.49 -10.21 -0.13
N LYS A 21 1.55 -10.63 -0.85
CA LYS A 21 1.75 -12.03 -1.25
C LYS A 21 1.89 -12.97 -0.05
N ALA A 22 2.49 -12.49 1.02
CA ALA A 22 2.61 -13.21 2.29
C ALA A 22 1.31 -13.18 3.12
N SER A 23 0.17 -12.80 2.53
CA SER A 23 -1.16 -12.73 3.17
C SER A 23 -1.23 -11.77 4.35
N HIS A 24 -0.43 -10.70 4.34
CA HIS A 24 -0.55 -9.63 5.33
C HIS A 24 -1.58 -8.59 4.88
N HIS A 25 -2.35 -8.08 5.84
CA HIS A 25 -3.27 -6.97 5.63
C HIS A 25 -2.51 -5.66 5.74
N LEU A 26 -2.55 -4.84 4.69
CA LEU A 26 -1.88 -3.54 4.66
C LEU A 26 -2.89 -2.39 4.68
N ILE A 27 -2.61 -1.41 5.54
CA ILE A 27 -3.20 -0.07 5.50
C ILE A 27 -2.15 0.84 4.88
N VAL A 28 -2.40 1.32 3.66
CA VAL A 28 -1.38 2.04 2.89
C VAL A 28 -1.74 3.51 2.74
N TYR A 29 -0.74 4.35 3.03
CA TYR A 29 -0.76 5.79 2.78
C TYR A 29 0.30 6.17 1.76
N ASN A 30 -0.09 6.93 0.74
CA ASN A 30 0.84 7.51 -0.22
C ASN A 30 0.30 8.85 -0.73
N ARG A 31 1.19 9.78 -1.06
CA ARG A 31 0.80 11.10 -1.60
C ARG A 31 0.11 10.99 -2.95
N THR A 32 0.64 10.17 -3.86
CA THR A 32 0.06 9.98 -5.19
C THR A 32 -0.91 8.81 -5.15
N ARG A 33 -2.18 9.09 -5.46
CA ARG A 33 -3.27 8.10 -5.41
C ARG A 33 -3.11 6.97 -6.43
N SER A 34 -2.58 7.27 -7.61
CA SER A 34 -2.37 6.29 -8.68
C SER A 34 -1.42 5.14 -8.27
N ASP A 35 -0.45 5.40 -7.38
CA ASP A 35 0.46 4.37 -6.88
C ASP A 35 -0.27 3.35 -6.01
N ILE A 36 -1.28 3.79 -5.24
CA ILE A 36 -2.12 2.92 -4.40
C ILE A 36 -3.03 2.08 -5.30
N GLU A 37 -3.56 2.65 -6.37
CA GLU A 37 -4.42 1.95 -7.34
C GLU A 37 -3.67 0.82 -8.05
N ALA A 38 -2.41 1.04 -8.42
CA ALA A 38 -1.53 0.01 -8.98
C ALA A 38 -1.24 -1.15 -7.99
N LEU A 39 -1.51 -0.96 -6.70
CA LEU A 39 -1.38 -1.98 -5.64
C LEU A 39 -2.72 -2.69 -5.34
N SER A 40 -3.84 -2.04 -5.65
CA SER A 40 -5.20 -2.34 -5.13
C SER A 40 -5.89 -3.59 -5.71
N LEU A 41 -5.23 -4.40 -6.53
CA LEU A 41 -5.77 -5.70 -6.96
C LEU A 41 -5.75 -6.76 -5.84
N LEU A 42 -5.20 -6.42 -4.68
CA LEU A 42 -5.07 -7.24 -3.47
C LEU A 42 -5.65 -6.49 -2.27
N TRP A 43 -6.02 -7.21 -1.21
CA TRP A 43 -6.67 -6.72 0.03
C TRP A 43 -5.91 -5.57 0.71
N VAL A 44 -6.14 -4.33 0.25
CA VAL A 44 -5.50 -3.10 0.75
C VAL A 44 -6.58 -2.14 1.25
N ARG A 45 -6.49 -1.74 2.51
CA ARG A 45 -7.28 -0.61 3.03
C ARG A 45 -6.56 0.69 2.68
N ARG A 46 -7.27 1.59 2.01
CA ARG A 46 -6.73 2.87 1.53
C ARG A 46 -6.96 3.96 2.57
N GLU A 47 -5.91 4.70 2.91
CA GLU A 47 -6.00 5.96 3.64
C GLU A 47 -5.16 7.00 2.88
N THR A 48 -5.83 7.96 2.23
CA THR A 48 -5.18 9.07 1.52
C THR A 48 -5.18 10.28 2.44
N GLY A 49 -4.02 10.83 2.75
CA GLY A 49 -3.99 12.11 3.46
C GLY A 49 -4.06 13.25 2.46
N LYS A 50 -4.98 14.15 2.81
CA LYS A 50 -5.28 15.49 2.30
C LYS A 50 -4.58 15.91 1.00
N GLU A 51 -5.45 16.31 0.07
CA GLU A 51 -5.23 17.25 -1.04
C GLU A 51 -4.09 18.25 -0.81
#